data_AF-A0A5K1UZS9-F1
#
_entry.id   AF-A0A5K1UZS9-F1
#
_cell.length_a   1.000
_cell.length_b   1.000
_cell.length_c   1.000
_cell.angle_alpha   90.00
_cell.angle_beta   90.00
_cell.angle_gamma   90.00
#
_symmetry.space_group_name_H-M   'P 1'
#
loop_
_entity.id
_entity.type
_entity.pdbx_description
1 polymer ?
#
loop_
_entity_poly.entity_id
_entity_poly.type
_entity_poly.pdbx_seq_one_letter_code
_entity_poly.pdbx_strand_id
1 'polypeptide(L)'
;MNILILLFIGFSLSKQCNDYKQGYEIDTVDSAFECIESIKTTEKENSDIINGLKYYLESYVFKDILKNPPQPAFSDDYYNKIDIDAELNKINTQTTSMYDFYSQIKNFIVSIRDSHLSFGMDYTVYKPNLILKVLGSFLPFSIYINDDKKMHLHQRSTTGGISVDVPQEVINNENVAVKTINGEDPFDIIRKFGKKYIGFNSPHAQFEKACSTFVFAILEEIPLTKEYLNTPITIIWENEESVSVTYSILKLRQRKKANN
;
A
#
# COMPACT_ATOMS: atom_id res chain seq x y z
N MET A 1 -18.54 -51.82 -5.91
CA MET A 1 -17.56 -51.02 -6.66
C MET A 1 -17.20 -49.83 -5.79
N ASN A 2 -16.10 -49.91 -5.03
CA ASN A 2 -15.69 -48.84 -4.12
C ASN A 2 -14.88 -47.81 -4.92
N ILE A 3 -15.43 -46.61 -5.05
CA ILE A 3 -14.73 -45.46 -5.66
C ILE A 3 -13.82 -44.89 -4.57
N LEU A 4 -12.51 -45.08 -4.74
CA LEU A 4 -11.48 -44.47 -3.90
C LEU A 4 -11.28 -43.03 -4.39
N ILE A 5 -11.79 -42.05 -3.63
CA ILE A 5 -11.55 -40.63 -3.90
C ILE A 5 -10.14 -40.29 -3.38
N LEU A 6 -9.19 -40.17 -4.29
CA LEU A 6 -7.84 -39.65 -4.01
C LEU A 6 -7.92 -38.13 -3.86
N LEU A 7 -7.98 -37.67 -2.61
CA LEU A 7 -7.73 -36.27 -2.25
C LEU A 7 -6.25 -35.97 -2.47
N PHE A 8 -5.93 -35.36 -3.62
CA PHE A 8 -4.65 -34.68 -3.81
C PHE A 8 -4.63 -33.44 -2.92
N ILE A 9 -4.09 -33.59 -1.71
CA ILE A 9 -3.64 -32.46 -0.91
C ILE A 9 -2.39 -31.94 -1.62
N GLY A 10 -2.55 -30.94 -2.47
CA GLY A 10 -1.42 -30.19 -2.99
C GLY A 10 -0.72 -29.57 -1.79
N PHE A 11 0.47 -30.06 -1.45
CA PHE A 11 1.36 -29.37 -0.54
C PHE A 11 1.79 -28.07 -1.23
N SER A 12 1.06 -26.98 -1.02
CA SER A 12 1.57 -25.65 -1.32
C SER A 12 2.73 -25.42 -0.36
N LEU A 13 3.95 -25.52 -0.87
CA LEU A 13 5.12 -25.07 -0.13
C LEU A 13 4.97 -23.56 0.07
N SER A 14 4.59 -23.15 1.28
CA SER A 14 4.45 -21.74 1.64
C SER A 14 5.80 -21.04 1.44
N LYS A 15 5.84 -19.99 0.64
CA LYS A 15 7.08 -19.22 0.38
C LYS A 15 7.54 -18.57 1.67
N GLN A 16 8.72 -18.96 2.14
CA GLN A 16 9.36 -18.34 3.29
C GLN A 16 10.08 -17.06 2.86
N CYS A 17 10.23 -16.10 3.79
CA CYS A 17 10.93 -14.86 3.48
C CYS A 17 12.39 -15.06 3.05
N ASN A 18 13.01 -16.16 3.46
CA ASN A 18 14.37 -16.53 3.07
C ASN A 18 14.47 -17.06 1.63
N ASP A 19 13.35 -17.38 0.98
CA ASP A 19 13.30 -17.90 -0.38
C ASP A 19 13.48 -16.78 -1.42
N TYR A 20 13.25 -15.53 -1.04
CA TYR A 20 13.50 -14.38 -1.91
C TYR A 20 14.98 -14.22 -2.22
N LYS A 21 15.33 -14.28 -3.51
CA LYS A 21 16.71 -14.10 -3.98
C LYS A 21 17.18 -12.67 -3.70
N GLN A 22 18.50 -12.45 -3.66
CA GLN A 22 19.06 -11.10 -3.43
C GLN A 22 18.72 -10.08 -4.54
N GLY A 23 18.39 -10.54 -5.75
CA GLY A 23 18.05 -9.71 -6.92
C GLY A 23 16.62 -9.17 -6.91
N TYR A 24 16.23 -8.56 -8.03
CA TYR A 24 14.83 -8.23 -8.29
C TYR A 24 14.05 -9.51 -8.62
N GLU A 25 12.78 -9.58 -8.23
CA GLU A 25 11.90 -10.72 -8.50
C GLU A 25 10.45 -10.23 -8.55
N ILE A 26 9.68 -10.64 -9.57
CA ILE A 26 8.23 -10.42 -9.61
C ILE A 26 7.56 -11.65 -9.02
N ASP A 27 6.57 -11.42 -8.17
CA ASP A 27 5.83 -12.43 -7.45
C ASP A 27 4.32 -12.13 -7.44
N THR A 28 3.51 -13.14 -7.13
CA THR A 28 2.08 -12.96 -6.90
C THR A 28 1.83 -12.39 -5.50
N VAL A 29 0.69 -11.73 -5.33
CA VAL A 29 0.24 -11.26 -4.03
C VAL A 29 0.13 -12.42 -3.04
N ASP A 30 -0.46 -13.54 -3.43
CA ASP A 30 -0.63 -14.69 -2.54
C ASP A 30 0.70 -15.25 -2.04
N SER A 31 1.66 -15.49 -2.94
CA SER A 31 2.96 -16.04 -2.55
C SER A 31 3.78 -15.06 -1.71
N ALA A 32 3.72 -13.76 -2.01
CA ALA A 32 4.38 -12.75 -1.19
C ALA A 32 3.78 -12.68 0.23
N PHE A 33 2.45 -12.80 0.34
CA PHE A 33 1.78 -12.76 1.63
C PHE A 33 2.01 -14.00 2.50
N GLU A 34 2.36 -15.15 1.93
CA GLU A 34 2.83 -16.30 2.72
C GLU A 34 4.07 -15.95 3.55
N CYS A 35 5.03 -15.21 2.97
CA CYS A 35 6.16 -14.68 3.72
C CYS A 35 5.73 -13.59 4.71
N ILE A 36 4.96 -12.59 4.28
CA ILE A 36 4.56 -11.46 5.15
C ILE A 36 3.82 -11.96 6.40
N GLU A 37 2.87 -12.88 6.23
CA GLU A 37 2.04 -13.42 7.30
C GLU A 37 2.81 -14.39 8.21
N SER A 38 3.96 -14.92 7.75
CA SER A 38 4.86 -15.73 8.58
C SER A 38 5.57 -14.90 9.65
N ILE A 39 5.67 -13.57 9.47
CA ILE A 39 6.34 -12.69 10.43
C ILE A 39 5.39 -12.37 11.58
N LYS A 40 5.80 -12.78 12.78
CA LYS A 40 5.01 -12.62 14.00
C LYS A 40 5.56 -11.55 14.92
N THR A 41 4.68 -11.00 15.73
CA THR A 41 5.00 -10.17 16.88
C THR A 41 4.24 -10.67 18.11
N THR A 42 4.69 -10.27 19.29
CA THR A 42 4.06 -10.62 20.56
C THR A 42 3.28 -9.45 21.14
N GLU A 43 2.29 -9.73 21.98
CA GLU A 43 1.52 -8.68 22.68
C GLU A 43 2.42 -7.75 23.49
N LYS A 44 3.49 -8.29 24.07
CA LYS A 44 4.48 -7.49 24.81
C LYS A 44 5.19 -6.49 23.90
N GLU A 45 5.74 -6.95 22.77
CA GLU A 45 6.42 -6.07 21.80
C GLU A 45 5.47 -4.99 21.29
N ASN A 46 4.23 -5.38 20.93
CA ASN A 46 3.21 -4.45 20.48
C ASN A 46 2.90 -3.38 21.52
N SER A 47 2.69 -3.80 22.78
CA SER A 47 2.41 -2.90 23.88
C SER A 47 3.58 -1.96 24.16
N ASP A 48 4.81 -2.46 24.11
CA ASP A 48 6.02 -1.67 24.30
C ASP A 48 6.16 -0.61 23.17
N ILE A 49 5.84 -0.97 21.91
CA ILE A 49 5.81 -0.03 20.77
C ILE A 49 4.74 1.04 20.94
N ILE A 50 3.49 0.67 21.30
CA ILE A 50 2.41 1.64 21.50
C ILE A 50 2.71 2.58 22.67
N ASN A 51 3.26 2.08 23.76
CA ASN A 51 3.67 2.91 24.90
C ASN A 51 4.80 3.88 24.52
N GLY A 52 5.77 3.42 23.71
CA GLY A 52 6.79 4.28 23.13
C GLY A 52 6.20 5.37 22.25
N LEU A 53 5.27 5.04 21.36
CA LEU A 53 4.57 6.02 20.52
C LEU A 53 3.83 7.06 21.34
N LYS A 54 3.07 6.66 22.37
CA LYS A 54 2.40 7.58 23.30
C LYS A 54 3.40 8.56 23.91
N TYR A 55 4.50 8.04 24.45
CA TYR A 55 5.56 8.87 25.06
C TYR A 55 6.16 9.88 24.07
N TYR A 56 6.54 9.45 22.86
CA TYR A 56 7.12 10.36 21.87
C TYR A 56 6.12 11.38 21.36
N LEU A 57 4.85 11.00 21.18
CA LEU A 57 3.80 11.88 20.69
C LEU A 57 3.31 12.89 21.73
N GLU A 58 3.64 12.75 23.02
CA GLU A 58 3.45 13.86 23.98
C GLU A 58 4.23 15.12 23.57
N SER A 59 5.38 14.96 22.89
CA SER A 59 6.18 16.08 22.40
C SER A 59 5.69 16.64 21.04
N TYR A 60 4.66 16.04 20.46
CA TYR A 60 4.16 16.45 19.15
C TYR A 60 3.38 17.76 19.26
N VAL A 61 3.97 18.83 18.72
CA VAL A 61 3.51 20.23 18.89
C VAL A 61 2.06 20.46 18.46
N PHE A 62 1.56 19.69 17.50
CA PHE A 62 0.19 19.84 16.99
C PHE A 62 -0.84 18.96 17.69
N LYS A 63 -0.46 18.18 18.71
CA LYS A 63 -1.34 17.20 19.38
C LYS A 63 -2.67 17.81 19.84
N ASP A 64 -2.64 18.98 20.50
CA ASP A 64 -3.86 19.64 20.98
C ASP A 64 -4.66 20.30 19.84
N ILE A 65 -3.96 20.86 18.84
CA ILE A 65 -4.58 21.49 17.67
C ILE A 65 -5.39 20.46 16.88
N LEU A 66 -4.91 19.23 16.76
CA LEU A 66 -5.61 18.18 16.01
C LEU A 66 -6.98 17.81 16.59
N LYS A 67 -7.22 18.02 17.89
CA LYS A 67 -8.54 17.74 18.49
C LYS A 67 -9.61 18.70 17.94
N ASN A 68 -9.23 19.94 17.64
CA ASN A 68 -10.10 20.98 17.09
C ASN A 68 -9.30 21.87 16.11
N PRO A 69 -8.96 21.35 14.92
CA PRO A 69 -8.10 22.06 13.99
C PRO A 69 -8.84 23.26 13.40
N PRO A 70 -8.15 24.41 13.19
CA PRO A 70 -8.75 25.57 12.56
C PRO A 70 -9.17 25.23 11.14
N GLN A 71 -10.43 25.50 10.81
CA GLN A 71 -11.00 25.21 9.49
C GLN A 71 -10.92 26.44 8.58
N PRO A 72 -10.61 26.27 7.29
CA PRO A 72 -10.67 27.36 6.33
C PRO A 72 -12.11 27.84 6.11
N ALA A 73 -12.29 29.11 5.72
CA ALA A 73 -13.63 29.68 5.54
C ALA A 73 -14.49 28.99 4.47
N PHE A 74 -13.88 28.26 3.53
CA PHE A 74 -14.57 27.57 2.45
C PHE A 74 -15.01 26.14 2.78
N SER A 75 -14.61 25.57 3.92
CA SER A 75 -14.99 24.22 4.35
C SER A 75 -14.80 24.08 5.86
N ASP A 76 -15.85 23.64 6.55
CA ASP A 76 -15.86 23.39 7.99
C ASP A 76 -15.34 21.99 8.38
N ASP A 77 -14.96 21.19 7.39
CA ASP A 77 -14.51 19.81 7.52
C ASP A 77 -13.20 19.50 6.77
N TYR A 78 -12.47 20.53 6.34
CA TYR A 78 -11.25 20.39 5.54
C TYR A 78 -10.15 19.61 6.27
N TYR A 79 -9.89 19.96 7.54
CA TYR A 79 -8.94 19.26 8.40
C TYR A 79 -9.67 18.28 9.32
N ASN A 80 -9.28 17.02 9.28
CA ASN A 80 -9.87 15.99 10.14
C ASN A 80 -9.54 16.23 11.61
N LYS A 81 -10.53 16.06 12.48
CA LYS A 81 -10.34 16.07 13.94
C LYS A 81 -9.78 14.74 14.40
N ILE A 82 -8.71 14.76 15.18
CA ILE A 82 -8.04 13.57 15.68
C ILE A 82 -7.65 13.76 17.13
N ASP A 83 -8.08 12.82 17.97
CA ASP A 83 -7.54 12.64 19.30
C ASP A 83 -6.49 11.52 19.25
N ILE A 84 -5.20 11.92 19.26
CA ILE A 84 -4.06 10.99 19.13
C ILE A 84 -4.13 9.89 20.19
N ASP A 85 -4.46 10.21 21.43
CA ASP A 85 -4.46 9.23 22.52
C ASP A 85 -5.61 8.23 22.34
N ALA A 86 -6.77 8.72 21.91
CA ALA A 86 -7.90 7.86 21.61
C ALA A 86 -7.63 6.93 20.42
N GLU A 87 -7.01 7.43 19.34
CA GLU A 87 -6.66 6.61 18.17
C GLU A 87 -5.58 5.56 18.50
N LEU A 88 -4.54 5.91 19.26
CA LEU A 88 -3.53 4.96 19.70
C LEU A 88 -4.12 3.83 20.57
N ASN A 89 -5.13 4.14 21.39
CA ASN A 89 -5.82 3.14 22.21
C ASN A 89 -6.69 2.16 21.41
N LYS A 90 -7.00 2.45 20.14
CA LYS A 90 -7.75 1.53 19.26
C LYS A 90 -6.87 0.46 18.62
N ILE A 91 -5.54 0.64 18.63
CA ILE A 91 -4.62 -0.30 17.98
C ILE A 91 -4.61 -1.61 18.75
N ASN A 92 -4.86 -2.71 18.05
CA ASN A 92 -4.91 -4.04 18.64
C ASN A 92 -3.51 -4.54 18.99
N THR A 93 -3.12 -4.45 20.26
CA THR A 93 -1.84 -4.98 20.73
C THR A 93 -1.83 -6.50 20.85
N GLN A 94 -2.97 -7.18 20.82
CA GLN A 94 -3.07 -8.64 20.96
C GLN A 94 -2.87 -9.41 19.64
N THR A 95 -2.83 -8.71 18.49
CA THR A 95 -2.57 -9.36 17.21
C THR A 95 -1.16 -9.96 17.19
N THR A 96 -1.02 -11.15 16.59
CA THR A 96 0.29 -11.78 16.38
C THR A 96 0.85 -11.52 14.99
N SER A 97 0.07 -10.91 14.10
CA SER A 97 0.53 -10.55 12.76
C SER A 97 1.29 -9.24 12.80
N MET A 98 2.59 -9.28 12.49
CA MET A 98 3.41 -8.06 12.44
C MET A 98 2.86 -7.08 11.39
N TYR A 99 2.43 -7.61 10.23
CA TYR A 99 1.90 -6.77 9.15
C TYR A 99 0.59 -6.07 9.53
N ASP A 100 -0.33 -6.78 10.18
CA ASP A 100 -1.58 -6.21 10.67
C ASP A 100 -1.33 -5.11 11.72
N PHE A 101 -0.49 -5.43 12.72
CA PHE A 101 -0.10 -4.45 13.75
C PHE A 101 0.54 -3.20 13.14
N TYR A 102 1.51 -3.39 12.24
CA TYR A 102 2.20 -2.31 11.54
C TYR A 102 1.22 -1.47 10.68
N SER A 103 0.30 -2.13 9.99
CA SER A 103 -0.73 -1.47 9.17
C SER A 103 -1.62 -0.55 9.99
N GLN A 104 -2.01 -0.98 11.20
CA GLN A 104 -2.82 -0.16 12.11
C GLN A 104 -2.07 1.11 12.54
N ILE A 105 -0.78 1.01 12.89
CA ILE A 105 0.05 2.18 13.22
C ILE A 105 0.17 3.10 12.00
N LYS A 106 0.44 2.56 10.80
CA LYS A 106 0.57 3.38 9.59
C LYS A 106 -0.71 4.11 9.23
N ASN A 107 -1.87 3.45 9.34
CA ASN A 107 -3.16 4.08 9.11
C ASN A 107 -3.42 5.21 10.12
N PHE A 108 -3.01 5.02 11.38
CA PHE A 108 -3.04 6.08 12.39
C PHE A 108 -2.12 7.27 12.02
N ILE A 109 -0.87 7.03 11.62
CA ILE A 109 0.04 8.11 11.22
C ILE A 109 -0.48 8.86 9.98
N VAL A 110 -1.03 8.14 9.00
CA VAL A 110 -1.67 8.74 7.82
C VAL A 110 -2.89 9.58 8.21
N SER A 111 -3.67 9.15 9.21
CA SER A 111 -4.87 9.88 9.62
C SER A 111 -4.52 11.27 10.13
N ILE A 112 -3.39 11.44 10.82
CA ILE A 112 -2.89 12.73 11.36
C ILE A 112 -2.69 13.80 10.26
N ARG A 113 -2.44 13.38 9.01
CA ARG A 113 -2.18 14.27 7.85
C ARG A 113 -0.97 15.18 7.96
N ASP A 114 0.02 14.83 8.77
CA ASP A 114 1.29 15.55 8.83
C ASP A 114 2.38 14.81 8.05
N SER A 115 2.86 15.43 6.98
CA SER A 115 3.94 14.89 6.14
C SER A 115 5.29 14.77 6.85
N HIS A 116 5.47 15.45 7.98
CA HIS A 116 6.70 15.38 8.77
C HIS A 116 6.63 14.29 9.85
N LEU A 117 5.43 13.74 10.10
CA LEU A 117 5.26 12.64 11.02
C LEU A 117 5.34 11.32 10.26
N SER A 118 6.32 10.49 10.61
CA SER A 118 6.51 9.19 9.99
C SER A 118 6.78 8.10 11.03
N PHE A 119 6.23 6.93 10.78
CA PHE A 119 6.60 5.70 11.46
C PHE A 119 7.16 4.72 10.43
N GLY A 120 8.28 4.09 10.78
CA GLY A 120 8.93 3.12 9.92
C GLY A 120 9.83 2.19 10.70
N MET A 121 10.18 1.07 10.08
CA MET A 121 11.06 0.08 10.70
C MET A 121 12.54 0.51 10.60
N ASP A 122 13.40 0.08 11.51
CA ASP A 122 14.84 0.36 11.40
C ASP A 122 15.48 -0.54 10.31
N TYR A 123 16.34 0.03 9.46
CA TYR A 123 17.10 -0.70 8.42
C TYR A 123 18.22 -1.59 8.98
N THR A 124 18.55 -1.43 10.26
CA THR A 124 19.72 -2.05 10.89
C THR A 124 19.37 -3.20 11.84
N VAL A 125 18.09 -3.41 12.11
CA VAL A 125 17.59 -4.32 13.16
C VAL A 125 16.63 -5.34 12.52
N TYR A 126 16.96 -6.64 12.63
CA TYR A 126 16.15 -7.84 12.24
C TYR A 126 15.99 -8.19 10.75
N LYS A 127 16.35 -9.43 10.41
CA LYS A 127 16.40 -9.95 9.03
C LYS A 127 15.10 -10.55 8.42
N PRO A 128 14.00 -10.84 9.13
CA PRO A 128 12.71 -11.06 8.46
C PRO A 128 11.94 -9.75 8.21
N ASN A 129 11.99 -8.78 9.13
CA ASN A 129 11.18 -7.54 9.05
C ASN A 129 11.58 -6.60 7.90
N LEU A 130 12.83 -6.70 7.43
CA LEU A 130 13.30 -5.95 6.26
C LEU A 130 12.52 -6.29 4.98
N ILE A 131 11.76 -7.39 4.94
CA ILE A 131 11.06 -7.79 3.72
C ILE A 131 10.03 -6.74 3.28
N LEU A 132 9.27 -6.12 4.19
CA LEU A 132 8.27 -5.13 3.81
C LEU A 132 8.87 -3.89 3.15
N LYS A 133 10.12 -3.55 3.48
CA LYS A 133 10.85 -2.43 2.88
C LYS A 133 11.29 -2.67 1.45
N VAL A 134 11.33 -3.93 1.03
CA VAL A 134 11.75 -4.33 -0.31
C VAL A 134 10.62 -4.94 -1.13
N LEU A 135 9.43 -5.14 -0.57
CA LEU A 135 8.26 -5.54 -1.35
C LEU A 135 7.49 -4.29 -1.78
N GLY A 136 7.37 -4.10 -3.09
CA GLY A 136 6.54 -3.07 -3.69
C GLY A 136 5.37 -3.70 -4.44
N SER A 137 4.15 -3.25 -4.18
CA SER A 137 3.01 -3.53 -5.04
C SER A 137 3.08 -2.68 -6.31
N PHE A 138 2.65 -3.22 -7.45
CA PHE A 138 2.58 -2.46 -8.69
C PHE A 138 1.48 -2.95 -9.65
N LEU A 139 1.03 -2.04 -10.52
CA LEU A 139 0.14 -2.31 -11.65
C LEU A 139 0.91 -2.25 -12.98
N PRO A 140 0.46 -2.94 -14.05
CA PRO A 140 1.17 -3.02 -15.33
C PRO A 140 1.07 -1.74 -16.18
N PHE A 141 0.74 -0.61 -15.56
CA PHE A 141 0.63 0.69 -16.20
C PHE A 141 1.05 1.83 -15.27
N SER A 142 1.12 3.03 -15.81
CA SER A 142 1.22 4.29 -15.08
C SER A 142 0.08 5.21 -15.49
N ILE A 143 -0.37 6.05 -14.56
CA ILE A 143 -1.42 7.03 -14.81
C ILE A 143 -0.80 8.29 -15.42
N TYR A 144 -1.40 8.77 -16.50
CA TYR A 144 -1.11 10.07 -17.11
C TYR A 144 -2.40 10.88 -17.20
N ILE A 145 -2.32 12.18 -16.91
CA ILE A 145 -3.45 13.10 -17.03
C ILE A 145 -3.00 14.22 -17.95
N ASN A 146 -3.70 14.40 -19.07
CA ASN A 146 -3.37 15.44 -20.04
C ASN A 146 -3.98 16.80 -19.69
N ASP A 147 -3.68 17.82 -20.49
CA ASP A 147 -4.16 19.19 -20.29
C ASP A 147 -5.69 19.32 -20.37
N ASP A 148 -6.35 18.44 -21.13
CA ASP A 148 -7.81 18.35 -21.23
C ASP A 148 -8.45 17.65 -20.02
N LYS A 149 -7.66 17.33 -18.98
CA LYS A 149 -8.08 16.62 -17.76
C LYS A 149 -8.69 15.25 -18.06
N LYS A 150 -8.15 14.55 -19.05
CA LYS A 150 -8.47 13.14 -19.33
C LYS A 150 -7.37 12.24 -18.79
N MET A 151 -7.78 11.15 -18.14
CA MET A 151 -6.85 10.11 -17.67
C MET A 151 -6.53 9.13 -18.79
N HIS A 152 -5.26 8.84 -18.99
CA HIS A 152 -4.73 7.82 -19.89
C HIS A 152 -3.84 6.86 -19.09
N LEU A 153 -3.68 5.64 -19.58
CA LEU A 153 -2.80 4.64 -18.99
C LEU A 153 -1.65 4.36 -19.95
N HIS A 154 -0.42 4.62 -19.53
CA HIS A 154 0.77 4.23 -20.29
C HIS A 154 1.28 2.89 -19.80
N GLN A 155 1.71 2.04 -20.72
CA GLN A 155 2.23 0.72 -20.36
C GLN A 155 3.43 0.81 -19.41
N ARG A 156 3.53 -0.15 -18.50
CA ARG A 156 4.72 -0.35 -17.67
C ARG A 156 5.36 -1.67 -18.06
N SER A 157 6.10 -1.67 -19.17
CA SER A 157 6.78 -2.86 -19.70
C SER A 157 7.98 -3.31 -18.85
N THR A 158 8.48 -2.45 -17.96
CA THR A 158 9.54 -2.79 -17.00
C THR A 158 9.31 -2.21 -15.62
N THR A 159 9.67 -2.98 -14.58
CA THR A 159 9.71 -2.50 -13.19
C THR A 159 10.95 -3.07 -12.49
N GLY A 160 11.77 -2.21 -11.87
CA GLY A 160 13.02 -2.65 -11.23
C GLY A 160 14.04 -3.27 -12.20
N GLY A 161 13.91 -3.03 -13.51
CA GLY A 161 14.73 -3.63 -14.56
C GLY A 161 14.30 -5.04 -14.98
N ILE A 162 13.14 -5.53 -14.52
CA ILE A 162 12.54 -6.79 -14.97
C ILE A 162 11.38 -6.47 -15.93
N SER A 163 11.23 -7.31 -16.96
CA SER A 163 10.07 -7.27 -17.87
C SER A 163 8.78 -7.56 -17.10
N VAL A 164 7.75 -6.77 -17.38
CA VAL A 164 6.39 -6.98 -16.86
C VAL A 164 5.52 -7.44 -18.02
N ASP A 165 4.66 -8.42 -17.76
CA ASP A 165 3.60 -8.79 -18.70
C ASP A 165 2.49 -7.74 -18.64
N VAL A 166 2.29 -7.01 -19.74
CA VAL A 166 1.31 -5.93 -19.83
C VAL A 166 0.14 -6.40 -20.70
N PRO A 167 -1.12 -6.31 -20.23
CA PRO A 167 -2.28 -6.67 -21.03
C PRO A 167 -2.34 -5.89 -22.35
N GLN A 168 -2.73 -6.56 -23.43
CA GLN A 168 -2.73 -5.97 -24.77
C GLN A 168 -3.69 -4.78 -24.87
N GLU A 169 -4.79 -4.81 -24.12
CA GLU A 169 -5.77 -3.72 -24.02
C GLU A 169 -5.13 -2.44 -23.46
N VAL A 170 -4.22 -2.56 -22.48
CA VAL A 170 -3.48 -1.40 -21.96
C VAL A 170 -2.57 -0.81 -23.04
N ILE A 171 -1.90 -1.66 -23.81
CA ILE A 171 -0.99 -1.24 -24.90
C ILE A 171 -1.77 -0.58 -26.04
N ASN A 172 -2.89 -1.18 -26.45
CA ASN A 172 -3.69 -0.69 -27.58
C ASN A 172 -4.38 0.65 -27.26
N ASN A 173 -4.65 0.93 -25.99
CA ASN A 173 -5.41 2.08 -25.53
C ASN A 173 -4.56 3.18 -24.86
N GLU A 174 -3.25 3.24 -25.09
CA GLU A 174 -2.37 4.26 -24.48
C GLU A 174 -2.78 5.71 -24.78
N ASN A 175 -3.45 5.94 -25.92
CA ASN A 175 -3.93 7.26 -26.35
C ASN A 175 -5.46 7.41 -26.24
N VAL A 176 -6.14 6.41 -25.68
CA VAL A 176 -7.59 6.44 -25.45
C VAL A 176 -7.82 6.78 -23.99
N ALA A 177 -8.71 7.72 -23.71
CA ALA A 177 -8.98 8.10 -22.33
C ALA A 177 -9.74 6.98 -21.60
N VAL A 178 -9.42 6.82 -20.32
CA VAL A 178 -10.14 5.94 -19.40
C VAL A 178 -11.50 6.57 -19.13
N LYS A 179 -12.56 5.78 -19.36
CA LYS A 179 -13.94 6.16 -19.10
C LYS A 179 -14.32 5.86 -17.65
N THR A 180 -14.03 4.65 -17.16
CA THR A 180 -14.27 4.27 -15.76
C THR A 180 -13.20 3.33 -15.21
N ILE A 181 -13.03 3.36 -13.89
CA ILE A 181 -12.29 2.35 -13.12
C ILE A 181 -13.25 1.79 -12.07
N ASN A 182 -13.46 0.48 -12.06
CA ASN A 182 -14.43 -0.22 -11.23
C ASN A 182 -15.86 0.36 -11.35
N GLY A 183 -16.22 0.83 -12.55
CA GLY A 183 -17.52 1.44 -12.82
C GLY A 183 -17.69 2.87 -12.28
N GLU A 184 -16.64 3.44 -11.68
CA GLU A 184 -16.64 4.82 -11.15
C GLU A 184 -15.79 5.76 -12.02
N ASP A 185 -15.95 7.07 -11.79
CA ASP A 185 -15.06 8.08 -12.36
C ASP A 185 -13.60 7.78 -11.97
N PRO A 186 -12.65 7.77 -12.92
CA PRO A 186 -11.28 7.39 -12.65
C PRO A 186 -10.59 8.33 -11.64
N PHE A 187 -10.96 9.61 -11.59
CA PHE A 187 -10.38 10.55 -10.64
C PHE A 187 -10.92 10.31 -9.22
N ASP A 188 -12.18 9.90 -9.08
CA ASP A 188 -12.75 9.57 -7.77
C ASP A 188 -12.08 8.35 -7.13
N ILE A 189 -11.67 7.35 -7.93
CA ILE A 189 -10.86 6.23 -7.44
C ILE A 189 -9.53 6.72 -6.85
N ILE A 190 -8.83 7.63 -7.55
CA ILE A 190 -7.56 8.19 -7.08
C ILE A 190 -7.77 9.08 -5.85
N ARG A 191 -8.83 9.88 -5.79
CA ARG A 191 -9.19 10.67 -4.60
C ARG A 191 -9.49 9.79 -3.39
N LYS A 192 -10.28 8.72 -3.58
CA LYS A 192 -10.58 7.75 -2.51
C LYS A 192 -9.31 7.08 -2.00
N PHE A 193 -8.42 6.66 -2.91
CA PHE A 193 -7.11 6.11 -2.54
C PHE A 193 -6.26 7.13 -1.78
N GLY A 194 -6.13 8.35 -2.31
CA GLY A 194 -5.39 9.45 -1.70
C GLY A 194 -5.87 9.78 -0.30
N LYS A 195 -7.18 9.91 -0.13
CA LYS A 195 -7.80 10.14 1.18
C LYS A 195 -7.53 8.99 2.13
N LYS A 196 -7.49 7.74 1.68
CA LYS A 196 -7.26 6.59 2.58
C LYS A 196 -5.80 6.41 2.98
N TYR A 197 -4.85 6.61 2.05
CA TYR A 197 -3.48 6.15 2.23
C TYR A 197 -2.41 7.24 2.22
N ILE A 198 -2.73 8.48 1.81
CA ILE A 198 -1.74 9.55 1.68
C ILE A 198 -1.83 10.56 2.82
N GLY A 199 -0.77 10.65 3.63
CA GLY A 199 -0.69 11.49 4.83
C GLY A 199 -0.52 12.99 4.59
N PHE A 200 -0.89 13.53 3.42
CA PHE A 200 -0.84 14.98 3.17
C PHE A 200 -2.10 15.68 3.65
N ASN A 201 -1.96 16.92 4.11
CA ASN A 201 -3.08 17.77 4.55
C ASN A 201 -4.01 18.23 3.41
N SER A 202 -3.45 18.55 2.23
CA SER A 202 -4.25 19.08 1.11
C SER A 202 -4.84 17.95 0.25
N PRO A 203 -6.14 17.98 -0.10
CA PRO A 203 -6.73 17.04 -1.06
C PRO A 203 -6.02 17.03 -2.41
N HIS A 204 -5.48 18.17 -2.85
CA HIS A 204 -4.73 18.24 -4.09
C HIS A 204 -3.39 17.48 -3.99
N ALA A 205 -2.65 17.66 -2.90
CA ALA A 205 -1.40 16.93 -2.67
C ALA A 205 -1.63 15.43 -2.47
N GLN A 206 -2.74 15.06 -1.80
CA GLN A 206 -3.16 13.66 -1.68
C GLN A 206 -3.41 13.04 -3.06
N PHE A 207 -4.14 13.76 -3.92
CA PHE A 207 -4.45 13.30 -5.28
C PHE A 207 -3.19 13.16 -6.14
N GLU A 208 -2.32 14.17 -6.18
CA GLU A 208 -1.08 14.15 -6.97
C GLU A 208 -0.20 12.96 -6.58
N LYS A 209 0.02 12.77 -5.27
CA LYS A 209 0.82 11.65 -4.79
C LYS A 209 0.14 10.31 -5.08
N ALA A 210 -1.18 10.23 -4.92
CA ALA A 210 -1.95 9.04 -5.20
C ALA A 210 -1.86 8.60 -6.66
N CYS A 211 -1.72 9.49 -7.64
CA CYS A 211 -1.52 9.10 -9.04
C CYS A 211 -0.32 8.17 -9.24
N SER A 212 0.79 8.41 -8.53
CA SER A 212 1.97 7.54 -8.57
C SER A 212 1.89 6.37 -7.59
N THR A 213 1.35 6.60 -6.39
CA THR A 213 1.31 5.59 -5.32
C THR A 213 0.26 4.50 -5.56
N PHE A 214 -0.84 4.84 -6.25
CA PHE A 214 -1.84 3.86 -6.67
C PHE A 214 -1.24 2.81 -7.62
N VAL A 215 -0.35 3.20 -8.53
CA VAL A 215 0.25 2.25 -9.49
C VAL A 215 1.52 1.58 -8.97
N PHE A 216 2.18 2.14 -7.96
CA PHE A 216 3.36 1.56 -7.33
C PHE A 216 3.53 2.04 -5.88
N ALA A 217 3.62 1.11 -4.92
CA ALA A 217 3.88 1.46 -3.53
C ALA A 217 4.69 0.39 -2.79
N ILE A 218 5.66 0.83 -1.98
CA ILE A 218 6.35 -0.05 -1.02
C ILE A 218 5.40 -0.39 0.12
N LEU A 219 5.28 -1.68 0.45
CA LEU A 219 4.33 -2.15 1.46
C LEU A 219 4.63 -1.64 2.87
N GLU A 220 5.88 -1.28 3.16
CA GLU A 220 6.23 -0.57 4.40
C GLU A 220 5.70 0.87 4.41
N GLU A 221 5.71 1.56 3.28
CA GLU A 221 5.20 2.93 3.21
C GLU A 221 3.66 2.96 3.21
N ILE A 222 3.07 2.07 2.40
CA ILE A 222 1.63 1.95 2.17
C ILE A 222 1.22 0.48 2.33
N PRO A 223 0.87 0.05 3.56
CA PRO A 223 0.57 -1.34 3.83
C PRO A 223 -0.83 -1.72 3.33
N LEU A 224 -0.92 -2.03 2.03
CA LEU A 224 -2.15 -2.51 1.41
C LEU A 224 -2.45 -3.95 1.88
N THR A 225 -3.70 -4.21 2.23
CA THR A 225 -4.14 -5.56 2.64
C THR A 225 -4.05 -6.55 1.47
N LYS A 226 -3.84 -7.83 1.76
CA LYS A 226 -3.91 -8.92 0.78
C LYS A 226 -5.20 -8.86 -0.06
N GLU A 227 -6.34 -8.65 0.60
CA GLU A 227 -7.66 -8.53 -0.04
C GLU A 227 -7.70 -7.39 -1.06
N TYR A 228 -7.28 -6.18 -0.66
CA TYR A 228 -7.18 -5.04 -1.56
C TYR A 228 -6.31 -5.32 -2.79
N LEU A 229 -5.13 -5.92 -2.59
CA LEU A 229 -4.18 -6.22 -3.68
C LEU A 229 -4.69 -7.31 -4.64
N ASN A 230 -5.46 -8.27 -4.13
CA ASN A 230 -6.11 -9.33 -4.91
C ASN A 230 -7.44 -8.90 -5.54
N THR A 231 -8.01 -7.76 -5.14
CA THR A 231 -9.26 -7.26 -5.71
C THR A 231 -9.02 -6.80 -7.15
N PRO A 232 -9.71 -7.37 -8.15
CA PRO A 232 -9.53 -6.96 -9.53
C PRO A 232 -9.93 -5.50 -9.76
N ILE A 233 -9.12 -4.80 -10.56
CA ILE A 233 -9.36 -3.44 -11.05
C ILE A 233 -9.84 -3.56 -12.49
N THR A 234 -11.12 -3.31 -12.71
CA THR A 234 -11.73 -3.27 -14.04
C THR A 234 -11.61 -1.87 -14.61
N ILE A 235 -11.02 -1.75 -15.79
CA ILE A 235 -10.83 -0.48 -16.51
C ILE A 235 -11.66 -0.57 -17.79
N ILE A 236 -12.37 0.51 -18.10
CA ILE A 236 -13.11 0.67 -19.37
C ILE A 236 -12.64 1.97 -20.01
N TRP A 237 -12.32 1.92 -21.30
CA TRP A 237 -11.90 3.08 -22.08
C TRP A 237 -13.08 3.71 -22.84
N GLU A 238 -12.89 4.92 -23.39
CA GLU A 238 -13.92 5.63 -24.17
C GLU A 238 -14.39 4.87 -25.42
N ASN A 239 -13.60 3.92 -25.94
CA ASN A 239 -13.97 3.03 -27.04
C ASN A 239 -14.70 1.74 -26.59
N GLU A 240 -15.07 1.65 -25.31
CA GLU A 240 -15.72 0.50 -24.66
C GLU A 240 -14.87 -0.78 -24.58
N GLU A 241 -13.58 -0.75 -24.96
CA GLU A 241 -12.67 -1.83 -24.60
C GLU A 241 -12.47 -1.86 -23.08
N SER A 242 -12.21 -3.04 -22.53
CA SER A 242 -12.08 -3.23 -21.09
C SER A 242 -11.02 -4.26 -20.74
N VAL A 243 -10.37 -4.07 -19.60
CA VAL A 243 -9.44 -5.05 -19.02
C VAL A 243 -9.68 -5.16 -17.52
N SER A 244 -9.38 -6.31 -16.96
CA SER A 244 -9.33 -6.50 -15.51
C SER A 244 -7.92 -6.91 -15.11
N VAL A 245 -7.31 -6.16 -14.19
CA VAL A 245 -5.95 -6.44 -13.69
C VAL A 245 -5.95 -6.54 -12.17
N THR A 246 -4.94 -7.19 -11.60
CA THR A 246 -4.65 -7.17 -10.16
C THR A 246 -3.25 -6.62 -9.92
N TYR A 247 -2.95 -6.29 -8.67
CA TYR A 247 -1.58 -5.92 -8.31
C TYR A 247 -0.65 -7.13 -8.42
N SER A 248 0.60 -6.88 -8.79
CA SER A 248 1.72 -7.80 -8.62
C SER A 248 2.66 -7.29 -7.54
N ILE A 249 3.52 -8.17 -7.02
CA ILE A 249 4.54 -7.80 -6.04
C ILE A 249 5.91 -7.81 -6.71
N LEU A 250 6.63 -6.70 -6.61
CA LEU A 250 8.04 -6.61 -6.95
C LEU A 250 8.86 -6.67 -5.67
N LYS A 251 9.71 -7.69 -5.57
CA LYS A 251 10.79 -7.69 -4.60
C LYS A 251 11.98 -6.90 -5.15
N LEU A 252 12.40 -5.87 -4.43
CA LEU A 252 13.52 -5.00 -4.74
C LEU A 252 14.85 -5.63 -4.28
N ARG A 253 15.94 -5.21 -4.92
CA ARG A 253 17.29 -5.56 -4.47
C ARG A 253 17.58 -4.93 -3.11
N GLN A 254 18.00 -5.75 -2.13
CA GLN A 254 18.50 -5.22 -0.86
C GLN A 254 19.79 -4.44 -1.12
N ARG A 255 19.84 -3.18 -0.69
CA ARG A 255 21.09 -2.41 -0.70
C ARG A 255 22.05 -3.05 0.29
N LYS A 256 23.21 -3.53 -0.18
CA LYS A 256 24.32 -3.87 0.74
C LYS A 256 24.71 -2.59 1.47
N LYS A 257 24.89 -2.66 2.79
CA LYS A 257 25.59 -1.57 3.52
C LYS A 257 26.92 -1.34 2.77
N ALA A 258 27.14 -0.11 2.32
CA ALA A 258 28.48 0.31 1.96
C ALA A 258 29.29 0.24 3.26
N ASN A 259 30.32 -0.61 3.29
CA ASN A 259 31.28 -0.57 4.37
C ASN A 259 32.05 0.74 4.21
N ASN A 260 31.72 1.74 5.03
CA ASN A 260 32.62 2.85 5.32
C ASN A 260 33.43 2.50 6.56
#